data_AF-A0A068N1U0-F1
#
_entry.id   AF-A0A068N1U0-F1
#
_cell.length_a   1.000
_cell.length_b   1.000
_cell.length_c   1.000
_cell.angle_alpha   90.00
_cell.angle_beta   90.00
_cell.angle_gamma   90.00
#
_symmetry.space_group_name_H-M   'P 1'
#
loop_
_entity.id
_entity.type
_entity.pdbx_description
1 polymer ?
#
loop_
_entity_poly.entity_id
_entity_poly.type
_entity_poly.pdbx_seq_one_letter_code
_entity_poly.pdbx_strand_id
1 'polypeptide(L)' 'MLQKAENIAVNLGCCKLTLEVLEGNYAAQSAYKAFGFSGYELNPKMGKALFWEKKLAEVNISEYNQPK' A
#
# COMPACT_ATOMS: atom_id res chain seq x y z
N MET A 1 -8.94 -14.33 -9.70
CA MET A 1 -7.52 -14.07 -9.39
C MET A 1 -7.30 -13.72 -7.92
N LEU A 2 -8.03 -12.75 -7.34
CA LEU A 2 -7.88 -12.37 -5.92
C LEU A 2 -8.02 -13.55 -4.94
N GLN A 3 -8.98 -14.46 -5.16
CA GLN A 3 -9.10 -15.69 -4.37
C GLN A 3 -7.82 -16.53 -4.34
N LYS A 4 -7.11 -16.62 -5.47
CA LYS A 4 -5.87 -17.41 -5.53
C LYS A 4 -4.76 -16.74 -4.73
N ALA A 5 -4.68 -15.41 -4.77
CA ALA A 5 -3.73 -14.64 -3.96
C ALA A 5 -4.03 -14.78 -2.46
N GLU A 6 -5.30 -14.69 -2.07
CA GLU A 6 -5.74 -14.94 -0.68
C GLU A 6 -5.37 -16.34 -0.21
N ASN A 7 -5.65 -17.38 -0.99
CA ASN A 7 -5.30 -18.75 -0.63
C ASN A 7 -3.79 -18.94 -0.42
N ILE A 8 -2.95 -18.29 -1.25
CA ILE A 8 -1.49 -18.33 -1.09
C ILE A 8 -1.08 -17.60 0.19
N ALA A 9 -1.63 -16.41 0.45
CA ALA A 9 -1.30 -15.62 1.63
C ALA A 9 -1.65 -16.37 2.93
N VAL A 10 -2.82 -17.04 2.96
CA VAL A 10 -3.22 -17.90 4.09
C VAL A 10 -2.21 -19.05 4.28
N ASN A 11 -1.84 -19.75 3.20
CA ASN A 11 -0.87 -20.85 3.27
C ASN A 11 0.53 -20.41 3.74
N LEU A 12 0.91 -19.15 3.46
CA LEU A 12 2.17 -18.56 3.91
C LEU A 12 2.10 -17.98 5.34
N GLY A 13 0.95 -18.05 6.01
CA GLY A 13 0.75 -17.46 7.34
C GLY A 13 0.76 -15.93 7.35
N CYS A 14 0.47 -15.29 6.21
CA CYS A 14 0.36 -13.84 6.14
C CYS A 14 -0.86 -13.35 6.95
N CYS A 15 -0.68 -12.24 7.69
CA CYS A 15 -1.74 -11.70 8.53
C CYS A 15 -2.71 -10.75 7.80
N LYS A 16 -2.40 -10.33 6.57
CA LYS A 16 -3.26 -9.48 5.74
C LYS A 16 -2.80 -9.45 4.27
N LEU A 17 -3.70 -9.01 3.40
CA LEU A 17 -3.40 -8.55 2.05
C LEU A 17 -3.65 -7.05 1.94
N THR A 18 -2.78 -6.33 1.25
CA THR A 18 -2.91 -4.89 0.98
C THR A 18 -2.70 -4.64 -0.51
N LEU A 19 -3.45 -3.70 -1.08
CA LEU A 19 -3.31 -3.26 -2.46
C LEU A 19 -3.48 -1.75 -2.56
N GLU A 20 -2.90 -1.17 -3.62
CA GLU A 20 -3.10 0.21 -4.02
C GLU A 20 -4.11 0.27 -5.16
N VAL A 21 -5.01 1.25 -5.12
CA VAL A 21 -5.99 1.51 -6.18
C VAL A 21 -6.14 3.01 -6.37
N LEU A 22 -6.13 3.46 -7.63
CA LEU A 22 -6.32 4.86 -7.96
C LEU A 22 -7.74 5.31 -7.57
N GLU A 23 -7.85 6.53 -7.02
CA GLU A 23 -9.12 7.13 -6.59
C GLU A 23 -10.16 7.24 -7.71
N GLY A 24 -9.72 7.48 -8.95
CA GLY A 24 -10.60 7.53 -10.11
C GLY A 24 -10.99 6.17 -10.69
N ASN A 25 -10.40 5.06 -10.22
CA ASN A 25 -10.67 3.73 -10.77
C ASN A 25 -11.85 3.05 -10.04
N TYR A 26 -13.05 3.57 -10.27
CA TYR A 26 -14.27 3.11 -9.60
C TYR A 26 -14.60 1.64 -9.87
N ALA A 27 -14.27 1.14 -11.07
CA ALA A 27 -14.48 -0.26 -11.43
C ALA A 27 -13.62 -1.19 -10.57
N ALA A 28 -12.32 -0.91 -10.46
CA ALA A 28 -11.42 -1.69 -9.61
C ALA A 28 -11.79 -1.56 -8.13
N GLN A 29 -12.10 -0.36 -7.65
CA GLN A 29 -12.56 -0.16 -6.27
C GLN A 29 -13.80 -0.98 -5.94
N SER A 30 -14.77 -1.03 -6.86
CA SER A 30 -16.00 -1.82 -6.68
C SER A 30 -15.69 -3.31 -6.61
N ALA A 31 -14.83 -3.82 -7.49
CA ALA A 31 -14.40 -5.21 -7.47
C ALA A 31 -13.65 -5.57 -6.16
N TYR A 32 -12.76 -4.69 -5.69
CA TYR A 32 -12.01 -4.91 -4.45
C TYR A 32 -12.90 -4.85 -3.21
N LYS A 33 -13.84 -3.89 -3.14
CA LYS A 33 -14.85 -3.82 -2.07
C LYS A 33 -15.73 -5.07 -2.05
N ALA A 34 -16.19 -5.54 -3.21
CA ALA A 34 -16.98 -6.77 -3.32
C ALA A 34 -16.20 -8.01 -2.87
N PHE A 35 -14.87 -8.01 -3.01
CA PHE A 35 -13.99 -9.07 -2.53
C PHE A 35 -13.60 -8.92 -1.03
N GLY A 36 -14.02 -7.85 -0.36
CA GLY A 36 -13.78 -7.64 1.08
C GLY A 36 -12.62 -6.71 1.44
N PHE A 37 -11.97 -6.07 0.46
CA PHE A 37 -11.00 -5.01 0.76
C PHE A 37 -11.70 -3.75 1.28
N SER A 38 -11.09 -3.10 2.26
CA SER A 38 -11.53 -1.83 2.83
C SER A 38 -10.34 -0.89 3.05
N GLY A 39 -10.64 0.37 3.38
CA GLY A 39 -9.59 1.32 3.74
C GLY A 39 -8.88 0.86 5.02
N TYR A 40 -7.55 0.88 5.04
CA TYR A 40 -6.79 0.46 6.21
C TYR A 40 -6.92 1.48 7.34
N GLU A 41 -7.34 1.03 8.52
CA GLU A 41 -7.52 1.85 9.72
C GLU A 41 -6.74 1.22 10.89
N LEU A 42 -5.90 2.00 11.56
CA LEU A 42 -5.19 1.56 12.78
C LEU A 42 -6.06 1.76 14.03
N ASN A 43 -6.80 2.85 14.05
CA ASN A 43 -7.75 3.18 15.09
C ASN A 43 -8.96 3.85 14.42
N PRO A 44 -10.18 3.29 14.51
CA PRO A 44 -11.37 3.85 13.89
C PRO A 44 -11.67 5.31 14.26
N LYS A 45 -11.19 5.77 15.43
CA LYS A 45 -11.33 7.18 15.87
C LYS A 45 -10.37 8.14 15.19
N MET A 46 -9.25 7.63 14.65
CA MET A 46 -8.20 8.42 14.01
C MET A 46 -8.36 8.49 12.49
N GLY A 47 -9.27 7.69 11.93
CA GLY A 47 -9.49 7.58 10.49
C GLY A 47 -8.55 6.60 9.79
N LYS A 48 -8.48 6.74 8.46
CA LYS A 48 -7.74 5.84 7.56
C LYS A 48 -6.26 6.19 7.52
N ALA A 49 -5.42 5.18 7.42
CA ALA A 49 -4.02 5.34 7.06
C ALA A 49 -3.94 5.92 5.64
N LEU A 50 -3.05 6.88 5.47
CA LEU A 50 -2.80 7.53 4.18
C LEU A 50 -1.50 7.00 3.58
N PHE A 51 -1.49 6.82 2.27
CA PHE A 51 -0.29 6.44 1.51
C PHE A 51 0.31 7.69 0.86
N TRP A 52 1.50 8.10 1.31
CA TRP A 52 2.14 9.36 0.89
C TRP A 52 3.46 9.04 0.19
N GLU A 53 3.72 9.69 -0.96
CA GLU A 53 5.02 9.63 -1.62
C GLU A 53 5.78 10.95 -1.46
N LYS A 54 7.11 10.87 -1.41
CA LYS A 54 8.00 12.02 -1.51
C LYS A 54 9.16 11.67 -2.42
N LYS A 55 9.21 12.31 -3.60
CA LYS A 55 10.37 12.22 -4.47
C LYS A 55 11.57 12.90 -3.81
N LEU A 56 12.68 12.18 -3.71
CA LEU A 56 13.95 12.77 -3.27
C LEU A 56 14.65 13.42 -4.47
N ALA A 57 15.36 14.52 -4.22
CA ALA A 57 16.28 15.06 -5.21
C ALA A 57 17.40 14.04 -5.47
N GLU A 58 17.91 14.01 -6.70
CA GLU A 58 19.10 13.24 -7.02
C GLU A 58 20.25 13.75 -6.16
N VAL A 59 20.81 12.89 -5.31
CA VAL A 59 21.99 13.24 -4.52
C VAL A 59 23.19 13.19 -5.45
N ASN A 60 23.76 14.34 -5.79
CA ASN A 60 25.10 14.40 -6.35
C ASN A 60 26.09 13.92 -5.27
N ILE A 61 26.53 12.66 -5.38
CA ILE A 61 27.42 11.99 -4.41
C ILE A 61 28.82 12.66 -4.34
N SER A 62 29.08 13.68 -5.16
CA SER A 62 30.31 14.47 -5.11
C SER A 62 30.49 15.29 -3.82
N GLU A 63 29.42 15.56 -3.06
CA GLU A 63 29.50 16.37 -1.82
C GLU A 63 29.66 15.55 -0.53
N TYR A 64 29.45 14.22 -0.56
CA TYR A 64 29.48 13.39 0.66
C TYR A 64 30.88 12.91 1.08
N ASN A 65 31.90 13.12 0.23
CA ASN A 65 33.26 12.65 0.46
C ASN A 65 34.25 13.74 0.93
N GLN A 66 33.78 14.88 1.44
CA GLN A 66 34.68 15.80 2.14
C GLN A 66 34.92 15.30 3.58
N PRO A 67 36.16 14.95 3.96
CA PRO A 67 36.47 14.63 5.34
C PRO A 67 36.21 15.87 6.22
N LYS A 68 35.54 15.65 7.36
CA LYS A 68 35.43 16.65 8.44
C LYS A 68 36.81 17.03 8.97
#